data_AF-A0A8S3KGN6-F1
#
_entry.id   AF-A0A8S3KGN6-F1
#
_cell.length_a   1.000
_cell.length_b   1.000
_cell.length_c   1.000
_cell.angle_alpha   90.00
_cell.angle_beta   90.00
_cell.angle_gamma   90.00
#
_symmetry.space_group_name_H-M   'P 1'
#
loop_
_entity.id
_entity.type
_entity.pdbx_description
1 polymer ?
#
loop_
_entity_poly.entity_id
_entity_poly.type
_entity_poly.pdbx_seq_one_letter_code
_entity_poly.pdbx_strand_id
1 'polypeptide(L)' 'MCDGTRDCTDGSDEDIRYCDTVCTSDQVRCSNSSTGQICISKLSLCNGMWDCADGSDEDLNHC' A
#
# COMPACT_ATOMS: atom_id res chain seq x y z
N MET A 1 -3.01 6.68 -11.55
CA MET A 1 -1.66 6.65 -10.97
C MET A 1 -1.92 6.34 -9.52
N CYS A 2 -1.32 5.28 -8.96
CA CYS A 2 -1.60 4.86 -7.59
C CYS A 2 -0.41 5.15 -6.70
N ASP A 3 -0.09 6.42 -6.56
CA ASP A 3 1.08 6.86 -5.81
C ASP A 3 0.73 7.34 -4.39
N GLY A 4 -0.54 7.14 -3.97
CA GLY A 4 -1.05 7.58 -2.68
C GLY A 4 -1.50 9.04 -2.68
N THR A 5 -1.47 9.70 -3.84
CA THR A 5 -1.90 11.08 -4.01
C THR A 5 -3.17 11.10 -4.84
N ARG A 6 -4.13 11.92 -4.42
CA ARG A 6 -5.34 12.14 -5.22
C ARG A 6 -5.04 13.12 -6.35
N ASP A 7 -4.56 12.59 -7.47
CA ASP A 7 -4.33 13.32 -8.72
C ASP A 7 -5.63 13.52 -9.52
N CYS A 8 -6.59 12.58 -9.45
CA CYS A 8 -7.91 12.76 -10.08
C CYS A 8 -8.92 13.39 -9.12
N THR A 9 -9.77 14.27 -9.66
CA THR A 9 -10.81 14.98 -8.89
C THR A 9 -11.83 14.05 -8.24
N ASP A 10 -12.03 12.86 -8.81
CA ASP A 10 -12.86 11.78 -8.27
C ASP A 10 -12.08 10.78 -7.40
N GLY A 11 -10.75 10.85 -7.35
CA GLY A 11 -9.89 9.90 -6.64
C GLY A 11 -9.82 8.53 -7.30
N SER A 12 -10.28 8.42 -8.55
CA SER A 12 -10.28 7.15 -9.31
C SER A 12 -8.88 6.64 -9.62
N ASP A 13 -7.90 7.52 -9.62
CA ASP A 13 -6.48 7.20 -9.75
C ASP A 13 -5.96 6.33 -8.61
N GLU A 14 -6.56 6.45 -7.42
CA GLU A 14 -6.28 5.63 -6.22
C GLU A 14 -7.37 4.55 -5.97
N ASP A 15 -8.41 4.50 -6.80
CA ASP A 15 -9.49 3.52 -6.65
C ASP A 15 -9.04 2.14 -7.11
N ILE A 16 -9.24 1.13 -6.27
CA ILE A 16 -8.80 -0.26 -6.49
C ILE A 16 -9.29 -0.88 -7.81
N ARG A 17 -10.37 -0.35 -8.39
CA ARG A 17 -10.95 -0.83 -9.66
C ARG A 17 -10.16 -0.37 -10.88
N TYR A 18 -9.47 0.77 -10.75
CA TYR A 18 -8.62 1.37 -11.77
C TYR A 18 -7.13 1.21 -11.44
N CYS A 19 -6.85 1.00 -10.16
CA CYS A 19 -5.60 0.62 -9.57
C CYS A 19 -5.49 -0.90 -9.51
N ASP A 20 -5.38 -1.55 -10.68
CA ASP A 20 -4.94 -2.95 -10.78
C ASP A 20 -3.43 -3.07 -10.52
N THR A 21 -2.92 -2.24 -9.60
CA THR A 21 -1.51 -2.15 -9.25
C THR A 21 -1.23 -3.28 -8.30
N VAL A 22 -1.09 -4.47 -8.89
CA VAL A 22 -0.23 -5.52 -8.36
C VAL A 22 1.06 -4.80 -8.01
N CYS A 23 1.31 -4.57 -6.72
CA CYS A 23 2.61 -4.13 -6.25
C CYS A 23 3.68 -4.90 -7.04
N THR A 24 4.77 -4.24 -7.43
CA THR A 24 5.81 -4.94 -8.22
C THR A 24 6.20 -6.25 -7.53
N SER A 25 6.78 -7.21 -8.26
CA SER A 25 7.04 -8.54 -7.70
C SER A 25 7.90 -8.51 -6.42
N ASP A 26 8.59 -7.41 -6.13
CA ASP A 26 9.41 -7.15 -4.93
C ASP A 26 8.73 -6.24 -3.89
N GLN A 27 7.45 -5.96 -4.06
CA GLN A 27 6.63 -5.15 -3.17
C GLN A 27 5.42 -5.93 -2.65
N VAL A 28 4.91 -5.51 -1.49
CA VAL A 28 3.77 -6.10 -0.79
C VAL A 28 2.78 -5.02 -0.41
N ARG A 29 1.50 -5.41 -0.40
CA ARG A 29 0.38 -4.50 -0.21
C ARG A 29 0.03 -4.37 1.26
N CYS A 30 -0.14 -3.14 1.74
CA CYS A 30 -0.64 -2.86 3.09
C CYS A 30 -2.10 -3.32 3.25
N SER A 31 -2.44 -3.84 4.44
CA SER A 31 -3.73 -4.50 4.71
C SER A 31 -4.92 -3.54 4.63
N ASN A 32 -4.74 -2.30 5.09
CA ASN A 32 -5.77 -1.26 5.08
C ASN A 32 -5.44 -0.10 4.13
N SER A 33 -5.13 -0.44 2.90
CA SER A 33 -4.90 0.55 1.84
C SER A 33 -6.24 1.13 1.32
N SER A 34 -6.88 1.97 2.12
CA SER A 34 -8.01 2.81 1.67
C SER A 34 -7.62 4.27 1.47
N THR A 35 -6.45 4.71 1.99
CA THR A 35 -6.08 6.15 2.07
C THR A 35 -4.56 6.39 2.23
N GLY A 36 -3.68 5.74 1.45
CA GLY A 36 -2.23 6.03 1.52
C GLY A 36 -1.33 5.04 0.79
N GLN A 37 -0.02 5.10 1.06
CA GLN A 37 1.02 4.26 0.44
C GLN A 37 0.65 2.78 0.47
N ILE A 38 0.30 2.27 -0.71
CA ILE A 38 -0.36 0.97 -0.90
C ILE A 38 0.66 -0.17 -0.90
N CYS A 39 1.88 0.12 -1.38
CA CYS A 39 2.92 -0.86 -1.63
C CYS A 39 4.21 -0.47 -0.91
N ILE A 40 4.69 -1.37 -0.07
CA ILE A 40 6.01 -1.30 0.56
C ILE A 40 6.90 -2.39 -0.04
N SER A 41 8.22 -2.32 0.17
CA SER A 41 9.12 -3.39 -0.26
C SER A 41 8.83 -4.68 0.51
N LYS A 42 9.03 -5.86 -0.10
CA LYS A 42 8.98 -7.14 0.62
C LYS A 42 9.97 -7.22 1.78
N LEU A 43 11.07 -6.48 1.67
CA LEU A 43 12.06 -6.33 2.73
C LEU A 43 11.58 -5.42 3.87
N SER A 44 10.51 -4.67 3.65
CA SER A 44 9.87 -3.83 4.64
C SER A 44 8.76 -4.54 5.41
N LEU A 45 8.35 -5.71 4.97
CA LEU A 45 7.41 -6.53 5.74
C LEU A 45 8.16 -7.13 6.94
N CYS A 46 7.64 -6.91 8.15
CA CYS A 46 8.20 -7.46 9.39
C CYS A 46 9.68 -7.10 9.64
N ASN A 47 10.11 -5.92 9.20
CA ASN A 47 11.47 -5.44 9.39
C ASN A 47 11.66 -4.70 10.74
N GLY A 48 10.60 -4.52 11.53
CA GLY A 48 10.59 -3.78 12.79
C GLY A 48 10.35 -2.28 12.64
N MET A 49 10.00 -1.80 11.45
CA MET A 49 9.70 -0.39 11.12
C MET A 49 8.31 -0.29 10.50
N TRP A 50 7.56 0.74 10.88
CA TRP A 50 6.24 1.00 10.29
C TRP A 50 6.39 1.74 8.96
N ASP A 51 6.48 0.98 7.88
CA ASP A 51 6.51 1.46 6.50
C ASP A 51 5.08 1.63 5.92
N CYS A 52 4.08 0.87 6.38
CA CYS A 52 2.68 1.12 6.05
C CYS A 52 2.09 2.22 6.95
N ALA A 53 1.24 3.08 6.38
CA ALA A 53 0.59 4.17 7.12
C ALA A 53 -0.32 3.69 8.26
N ASP A 54 -0.80 2.44 8.19
CA ASP A 54 -1.57 1.78 9.24
C ASP A 54 -0.72 0.85 10.14
N GLY A 55 0.58 0.73 9.87
CA GLY A 55 1.50 -0.20 10.55
C GLY A 55 1.19 -1.67 10.29
N SER A 56 0.36 -1.98 9.28
CA SER A 56 0.00 -3.36 8.97
C SER A 56 1.13 -4.20 8.40
N ASP A 57 2.24 -3.59 8.01
CA ASP A 57 3.45 -4.31 7.64
C ASP A 57 4.19 -4.92 8.84
N GLU A 58 3.92 -4.43 10.05
CA GLU A 58 4.47 -4.93 11.31
C GLU A 58 3.41 -5.55 12.23
N ASP A 59 2.17 -5.67 11.77
CA ASP A 59 1.13 -6.36 12.54
C ASP A 59 1.36 -7.87 12.49
N LEU A 60 1.33 -8.52 13.65
CA LEU A 60 1.52 -9.98 13.76
C LEU A 60 0.51 -10.83 12.97
N ASN A 61 -0.63 -10.26 12.57
CA ASN A 61 -1.62 -10.95 11.74
C ASN A 61 -1.39 -10.73 10.24
N HIS A 62 -0.41 -9.91 9.90
CA HIS A 62 -0.11 -9.47 8.54
C HIS A 62 1.39 -9.57 8.21
N CYS A 63 2.09 -10.23 9.14
CA CYS A 63 3.40 -10.85 9.10
C CYS A 63 3.18 -12.38 9.21
#